data_AF-A0A0D2MMP7-F1
#
_entry.id   AF-A0A0D2MMP7-F1
#
_cell.length_a   1.000
_cell.length_b   1.000
_cell.length_c   1.000
_cell.angle_alpha   90.00
_cell.angle_beta   90.00
_cell.angle_gamma   90.00
#
_symmetry.space_group_name_H-M   'P 1'
#
loop_
_entity.id
_entity.type
_entity.pdbx_description
1 polymer ?
#
loop_
_entity_poly.entity_id
_entity_poly.type
_entity_poly.pdbx_seq_one_letter_code
_entity_poly.pdbx_strand_id
1 'polypeptide(L)'
;MVLVAFTAGEEGEWSVTSVAPVTGDPLPAAPQLAVREGPAAAAALGGTHQSAAAWALAGVTSNLRYTTRDELKQLVPVSEGLGRPAATRAALIPIKKSAAWWALSQDERLSIISTSQHVAIGLKVLPAVSRRLHHCRDLGLGPGDEAPPFDFLTW
;
A
#
# COMPACT_ATOMS: atom_id res chain seq x y z
N MET A 1 12.77 4.93 5.72
CA MET A 1 11.85 5.11 4.59
C MET A 1 12.35 4.26 3.45
N VAL A 2 11.50 3.40 2.89
CA VAL A 2 11.85 2.51 1.77
C VAL A 2 10.85 2.78 0.66
N LEU A 3 11.34 3.12 -0.53
CA LEU A 3 10.53 3.17 -1.76
C LEU A 3 10.17 1.74 -2.17
N VAL A 4 8.91 1.51 -2.48
CA VAL A 4 8.40 0.22 -2.94
C VAL A 4 7.61 0.45 -4.22
N ALA A 5 7.90 -0.35 -5.25
CA ALA A 5 7.20 -0.36 -6.52
C ALA A 5 6.43 -1.67 -6.68
N PHE A 6 5.19 -1.56 -7.15
CA PHE A 6 4.28 -2.63 -7.51
C PHE A 6 4.05 -2.52 -9.02
N THR A 7 4.57 -3.46 -9.79
CA THR A 7 4.46 -3.47 -11.25
C THR A 7 3.69 -4.70 -11.69
N ALA A 8 2.59 -4.51 -12.41
CA ALA A 8 1.79 -5.61 -12.91
C ALA A 8 2.00 -5.78 -14.41
N GLY A 9 2.16 -7.03 -14.84
CA GLY A 9 2.44 -7.37 -16.24
C GLY A 9 2.60 -8.88 -16.40
N GLU A 10 3.43 -9.28 -17.35
CA GLU A 10 3.71 -10.69 -17.66
C GLU A 10 4.69 -11.37 -16.69
N GLU A 11 5.41 -10.57 -15.88
CA GLU A 11 6.47 -11.05 -14.98
C GLU A 11 6.26 -10.55 -13.54
N GLY A 12 6.50 -11.43 -12.56
CA GLY A 12 6.40 -11.13 -11.13
C GLY A 12 6.32 -12.37 -10.25
N GLU A 13 6.68 -12.23 -8.98
CA GLU A 13 6.65 -13.32 -8.00
C GLU A 13 5.25 -13.67 -7.48
N TRP A 14 4.24 -12.84 -7.76
CA TRP A 14 2.85 -13.08 -7.39
C TRP A 14 1.97 -13.29 -8.61
N SER A 15 1.30 -14.45 -8.69
CA SER A 15 0.22 -14.66 -9.67
C SER A 15 -1.04 -13.93 -9.23
N VAL A 16 -1.59 -13.09 -10.12
CA VAL A 16 -2.83 -12.34 -9.85
C VAL A 16 -4.02 -13.27 -10.02
N THR A 17 -4.73 -13.51 -8.92
CA THR A 17 -5.90 -14.41 -8.92
C THR A 17 -7.21 -13.70 -9.23
N SER A 18 -7.31 -12.41 -8.88
CA SER A 18 -8.48 -11.59 -9.17
C SER A 18 -8.15 -10.11 -9.03
N VAL A 19 -8.81 -9.27 -9.84
CA VAL A 19 -8.87 -7.81 -9.65
C VAL A 19 -10.34 -7.43 -9.59
N ALA A 20 -10.78 -6.87 -8.46
CA ALA A 20 -12.17 -6.50 -8.24
C ALA A 20 -12.26 -5.01 -7.85
N PRO A 21 -12.99 -4.17 -8.60
CA PRO A 21 -13.24 -2.80 -8.19
C PRO A 21 -14.14 -2.78 -6.95
N VAL A 22 -13.72 -2.03 -5.93
CA VAL A 22 -14.55 -1.75 -4.74
C VAL A 22 -15.29 -0.43 -4.95
N THR A 23 -14.55 0.62 -5.30
CA THR A 23 -15.07 1.96 -5.62
C THR A 23 -14.18 2.61 -6.67
N GLY A 24 -14.77 3.27 -7.67
CA GLY A 24 -14.04 3.91 -8.75
C GLY A 24 -13.55 2.93 -9.81
N ASP A 25 -12.64 3.40 -10.66
CA ASP A 25 -12.15 2.62 -11.78
C ASP A 25 -11.23 1.47 -11.34
N PRO A 26 -11.34 0.29 -11.95
CA PRO A 26 -10.44 -0.83 -11.66
C PRO A 26 -9.04 -0.56 -12.21
N LEU A 27 -8.03 -1.21 -11.62
CA LEU A 27 -6.74 -1.37 -12.28
C LEU A 27 -6.86 -2.33 -13.47
N PRO A 28 -6.13 -2.10 -14.57
CA PRO A 28 -6.07 -3.07 -15.68
C PRO A 28 -5.67 -4.47 -15.19
N ALA A 29 -6.26 -5.50 -15.76
CA ALA A 29 -5.88 -6.87 -15.45
C ALA A 29 -4.46 -7.18 -15.95
N ALA A 30 -3.72 -7.95 -15.17
CA ALA A 30 -2.40 -8.47 -15.53
C ALA A 30 -2.21 -9.84 -14.85
N PRO A 31 -1.47 -10.79 -15.46
CA PRO A 31 -1.32 -12.12 -14.91
C PRO A 31 -0.37 -12.18 -13.70
N GLN A 32 0.60 -11.27 -13.62
CA GLN A 32 1.62 -11.27 -12.58
C GLN A 32 1.82 -9.90 -11.95
N LEU A 33 2.28 -9.89 -10.70
CA LEU A 33 2.64 -8.72 -9.93
C LEU A 33 4.04 -8.90 -9.35
N ALA A 34 4.92 -7.95 -9.64
CA ALA A 34 6.25 -7.86 -9.05
C ALA A 34 6.29 -6.75 -7.99
N VAL A 35 6.91 -7.05 -6.84
CA VAL A 35 7.13 -6.07 -5.77
C VAL A 35 8.64 -5.86 -5.63
N ARG A 36 9.09 -4.61 -5.73
CA ARG A 36 10.51 -4.24 -5.64
C ARG A 36 10.70 -3.16 -4.59
N GLU A 37 11.83 -3.21 -3.89
CA GLU A 37 12.17 -2.26 -2.83
C GLU A 37 13.46 -1.48 -3.16
N GLY A 38 13.56 -0.25 -2.67
CA GLY A 38 14.77 0.57 -2.72
C GLY A 38 15.25 0.84 -4.16
N PRO A 39 16.55 0.66 -4.45
CA PRO A 39 17.09 0.91 -5.80
C PRO A 39 16.41 0.08 -6.90
N ALA A 40 16.00 -1.15 -6.60
CA ALA A 40 15.27 -1.99 -7.55
C ALA A 40 13.87 -1.42 -7.86
N ALA A 41 13.23 -0.77 -6.89
CA ALA A 41 11.97 -0.06 -7.11
C ALA A 41 12.16 1.13 -8.05
N ALA A 42 13.20 1.94 -7.82
CA ALA A 42 13.50 3.09 -8.68
C ALA A 42 13.81 2.66 -10.13
N ALA A 43 14.59 1.57 -10.30
CA ALA A 43 14.87 1.01 -11.62
C ALA A 43 13.61 0.50 -12.32
N ALA A 44 12.70 -0.16 -11.60
CA ALA A 44 11.43 -0.64 -12.14
C ALA A 44 10.48 0.49 -12.59
N LEU A 45 10.60 1.68 -12.00
CA LEU A 45 9.79 2.85 -12.35
C LEU A 45 10.40 3.70 -13.48
N GLY A 46 11.73 3.69 -13.64
CA GLY A 46 12.46 4.51 -14.61
C GLY A 46 12.97 3.77 -15.85
N GLY A 47 12.81 2.45 -15.93
CA GLY A 47 13.33 1.63 -17.03
C GLY A 47 12.47 1.67 -18.29
N THR A 48 13.09 1.49 -19.45
CA THR A 48 12.41 1.28 -20.75
C THR A 48 11.55 -0.01 -20.80
N HIS A 49 11.64 -0.86 -19.78
CA HIS A 49 10.78 -2.02 -19.55
C HIS A 49 9.33 -1.68 -19.15
N GLN A 50 8.98 -0.39 -18.99
CA GLN A 50 7.58 0.05 -18.87
C GLN A 50 6.70 -0.47 -20.02
N SER A 51 7.31 -0.76 -21.18
CA SER A 51 6.67 -1.36 -22.37
C SER A 51 5.91 -2.67 -22.07
N ALA A 52 6.29 -3.43 -21.04
CA ALA A 52 5.66 -4.72 -20.69
C ALA A 52 4.75 -4.67 -19.45
N ALA A 53 4.77 -3.57 -18.68
CA ALA A 53 3.91 -3.44 -17.50
C ALA A 53 2.56 -2.84 -17.90
N ALA A 54 1.47 -3.52 -17.55
CA ALA A 54 0.12 -2.98 -17.70
C ALA A 54 -0.09 -1.74 -16.83
N TRP A 55 0.55 -1.70 -15.66
CA TRP A 55 0.60 -0.53 -14.78
C TRP A 55 1.72 -0.67 -13.73
N ALA A 56 2.12 0.49 -13.17
CA ALA A 56 3.04 0.57 -12.06
C ALA A 56 2.50 1.54 -10.99
N LEU A 57 2.62 1.15 -9.73
CA LEU A 57 2.30 1.97 -8.56
C LEU A 57 3.52 2.02 -7.64
N ALA A 58 3.73 3.14 -6.96
CA ALA A 58 4.83 3.29 -6.02
C ALA A 58 4.39 3.97 -4.75
N GLY A 59 5.02 3.61 -3.63
CA GLY A 59 4.78 4.19 -2.32
C GLY A 59 6.00 4.11 -1.42
N VAL A 60 6.03 4.87 -0.34
CA VAL A 60 7.11 4.84 0.66
C VAL A 60 6.60 4.37 2.02
N THR A 61 7.40 3.56 2.71
CA THR A 61 7.17 3.29 4.13
C THR A 61 7.47 4.55 4.95
N SER A 62 6.53 4.98 5.79
CA SER A 62 6.63 6.22 6.57
C SER A 62 6.48 5.94 8.07
N ASN A 63 6.68 6.99 8.88
CA ASN A 63 6.42 6.93 10.32
C ASN A 63 4.92 6.78 10.61
N LEU A 64 4.59 6.24 11.78
CA LEU A 64 3.22 6.13 12.26
C LEU A 64 2.57 7.51 12.37
N ARG A 65 1.34 7.64 11.88
CA ARG A 65 0.60 8.92 11.82
C ARG A 65 -0.53 9.03 12.84
N TYR A 66 -1.16 7.91 13.20
CA TYR A 66 -2.34 7.87 14.07
C TYR A 66 -2.23 6.88 15.23
N THR A 67 -1.26 5.96 15.19
CA THR A 67 -1.11 4.93 16.21
C THR A 67 -0.54 5.52 17.49
N THR A 68 -1.26 5.36 18.59
CA THR A 68 -0.85 5.77 19.93
C THR A 68 0.22 4.82 20.51
N ARG A 69 0.86 5.23 21.60
CA ARG A 69 1.89 4.40 22.27
C ARG A 69 1.31 3.08 22.82
N ASP A 70 0.09 3.10 23.33
CA ASP A 70 -0.51 1.91 23.93
C ASP A 70 -1.03 0.94 22.87
N GLU A 71 -1.58 1.45 21.77
CA GLU A 71 -1.87 0.63 20.58
C GLU A 71 -0.60 -0.02 20.02
N LEU A 72 0.51 0.72 19.99
CA LEU A 72 1.79 0.17 19.54
C LEU A 72 2.27 -0.98 20.45
N LYS A 73 2.13 -0.85 21.77
CA LYS A 73 2.47 -1.93 22.73
C LYS A 73 1.62 -3.18 22.52
N GLN A 74 0.37 -3.03 22.08
CA GLN A 74 -0.51 -4.16 21.76
C GLN A 74 -0.16 -4.79 20.41
N LEU A 75 0.17 -3.97 19.40
CA LEU A 75 0.42 -4.43 18.04
C LEU A 75 1.77 -5.14 17.88
N VAL A 76 2.84 -4.58 18.45
CA VAL A 76 4.22 -5.07 18.19
C VAL A 76 4.41 -6.54 18.57
N PRO A 77 3.97 -7.03 19.75
CA PRO A 77 4.24 -8.40 20.17
C PRO A 77 3.56 -9.49 19.32
N VAL A 78 2.48 -9.14 18.60
CA VAL A 78 1.65 -10.08 17.83
C VAL A 78 1.72 -9.84 16.32
N SER A 79 2.41 -8.79 15.88
CA SER A 79 2.55 -8.48 14.46
C SER A 79 3.68 -9.31 13.85
N GLU A 80 3.38 -9.99 12.75
CA GLU A 80 4.34 -10.77 11.99
C GLU A 80 4.90 -9.99 10.79
N GLY A 81 6.13 -10.34 10.40
CA GLY A 81 6.79 -9.79 9.23
C GLY A 81 6.20 -10.27 7.90
N LEU A 82 6.55 -9.59 6.81
CA LEU A 82 6.30 -10.09 5.45
C LEU A 82 7.26 -11.26 5.13
N GLY A 83 6.93 -12.05 4.11
CA GLY A 83 7.83 -13.10 3.59
C GLY A 83 7.89 -14.38 4.44
N ARG A 84 6.93 -14.59 5.35
CA ARG A 84 6.79 -15.87 6.05
C ARG A 84 6.58 -17.00 5.04
N PRO A 85 7.27 -18.15 5.14
CA PRO A 85 7.10 -19.26 4.20
C PRO A 85 5.64 -19.75 4.05
N ALA A 86 4.86 -19.68 5.12
CA ALA A 86 3.44 -20.04 5.11
C ALA A 86 2.52 -19.00 4.45
N ALA A 87 2.96 -17.75 4.29
CA ALA A 87 2.17 -16.65 3.72
C ALA A 87 2.23 -16.66 2.19
N THR A 88 1.56 -17.64 1.58
CA THR A 88 1.55 -17.88 0.11
C THR A 88 0.45 -17.12 -0.64
N ARG A 89 -0.23 -16.19 0.05
CA ARG A 89 -1.30 -15.34 -0.50
C ARG A 89 -1.11 -13.93 0.02
N ALA A 90 -1.51 -12.96 -0.79
CA ALA A 90 -1.41 -11.54 -0.47
C ALA A 90 -2.52 -10.76 -1.18
N ALA A 91 -2.75 -9.52 -0.74
CA ALA A 91 -3.68 -8.59 -1.35
C ALA A 91 -3.03 -7.20 -1.41
N LEU A 92 -2.99 -6.62 -2.61
CA LEU A 92 -2.70 -5.20 -2.78
C LEU A 92 -4.02 -4.44 -2.83
N ILE A 93 -4.22 -3.49 -1.92
CA ILE A 93 -5.41 -2.64 -1.88
C ILE A 93 -4.96 -1.17 -1.98
N PRO A 94 -4.97 -0.59 -3.18
CA PRO A 94 -4.74 0.84 -3.38
C PRO A 94 -5.93 1.66 -2.89
N ILE A 95 -5.68 2.72 -2.13
CA ILE A 95 -6.73 3.55 -1.54
C ILE A 95 -6.46 5.02 -1.82
N LYS A 96 -7.48 5.70 -2.38
CA LYS A 96 -7.54 7.16 -2.49
C LYS A 96 -8.60 7.68 -1.52
N LYS A 97 -8.25 8.68 -0.71
CA LYS A 97 -9.20 9.41 0.13
C LYS A 97 -9.69 10.66 -0.59
N SER A 98 -10.87 11.14 -0.19
CA SER A 98 -11.49 12.32 -0.80
C SER A 98 -10.69 13.60 -0.51
N ALA A 99 -10.90 14.64 -1.33
CA ALA A 99 -10.31 15.96 -1.05
C ALA A 99 -10.76 16.50 0.31
N ALA A 100 -12.02 16.26 0.70
CA ALA A 100 -12.55 16.65 2.01
C ALA A 100 -11.77 16.02 3.17
N TRP A 101 -11.35 14.75 3.05
CA TRP A 101 -10.50 14.11 4.05
C TRP A 101 -9.16 14.84 4.23
N TRP A 102 -8.57 15.29 3.12
CA TRP A 102 -7.28 15.97 3.13
C TRP A 102 -7.36 17.44 3.55
N ALA A 103 -8.56 18.03 3.55
CA ALA A 103 -8.80 19.37 4.10
C ALA A 103 -8.89 19.38 5.63
N LEU A 104 -9.11 18.22 6.26
CA LEU A 104 -9.18 18.09 7.73
C LEU A 104 -7.82 18.28 8.39
N SER A 105 -7.86 18.90 9.57
CA SER A 105 -6.71 18.99 10.47
C SER A 105 -6.27 17.59 10.95
N GLN A 106 -5.09 17.54 11.59
CA GLN A 106 -4.57 16.27 12.11
C GLN A 106 -5.44 15.68 13.23
N ASP A 107 -5.96 16.52 14.12
CA ASP A 107 -6.82 16.13 15.24
C ASP A 107 -8.21 15.69 14.77
N GLU A 108 -8.78 16.35 13.76
CA GLU A 108 -10.03 15.92 13.13
C GLU A 108 -9.88 14.52 12.48
N ARG A 109 -8.80 14.30 11.71
CA ARG A 109 -8.50 12.98 11.14
C ARG A 109 -8.29 11.92 12.22
N LEU A 110 -7.60 12.27 13.31
CA LEU A 110 -7.38 11.36 14.43
C LEU A 110 -8.69 10.98 15.12
N SER A 111 -9.60 11.93 15.33
CA SER A 111 -10.93 11.68 15.93
C SER A 111 -11.76 10.71 15.10
N ILE A 112 -11.74 10.84 13.76
CA ILE A 112 -12.42 9.89 12.87
C ILE A 112 -11.76 8.51 12.93
N ILE A 113 -10.42 8.45 12.93
CA ILE A 113 -9.70 7.16 12.95
C ILE A 113 -9.90 6.43 14.28
N SER A 114 -9.87 7.14 15.41
CA SER A 114 -10.05 6.53 16.72
C SER A 114 -11.45 5.93 16.90
N THR A 115 -12.48 6.59 16.37
CA THR A 115 -13.87 6.10 16.41
C THR A 115 -14.13 4.93 15.45
N SER A 116 -13.33 4.79 14.38
CA SER A 116 -13.45 3.69 13.41
C SER A 116 -12.98 2.33 13.91
N GLN A 117 -12.42 2.25 15.12
CA GLN A 117 -11.85 1.03 15.70
C GLN A 117 -10.76 0.37 14.82
N HIS A 118 -10.09 1.14 13.97
CA HIS A 118 -9.16 0.63 12.96
C HIS A 118 -8.08 -0.30 13.55
N VAL A 119 -7.47 0.08 14.67
CA VAL A 119 -6.46 -0.76 15.35
C VAL A 119 -7.09 -1.98 16.01
N ALA A 120 -8.21 -1.81 16.71
CA ALA A 120 -8.88 -2.90 17.41
C ALA A 120 -9.38 -3.99 16.45
N ILE A 121 -9.87 -3.62 15.26
CA ILE A 121 -10.24 -4.56 14.21
C ILE A 121 -8.99 -5.27 13.68
N GLY A 122 -7.91 -4.53 13.42
CA GLY A 122 -6.64 -5.09 12.95
C GLY A 122 -6.04 -6.12 13.92
N LEU A 123 -6.15 -5.89 15.23
CA LEU A 123 -5.65 -6.84 16.25
C LEU A 123 -6.33 -8.22 16.17
N LYS A 124 -7.59 -8.29 15.73
CA LYS A 124 -8.35 -9.56 15.66
C LYS A 124 -7.83 -10.52 14.60
N VAL A 125 -7.06 -10.04 13.62
CA VAL A 125 -6.53 -10.85 12.53
C VAL A 125 -5.04 -11.16 12.67
N LEU A 126 -4.40 -10.67 13.74
CA LEU A 126 -3.01 -10.98 14.06
C LEU A 126 -2.92 -12.26 14.92
N PRO A 127 -1.88 -13.11 14.73
CA PRO A 127 -0.73 -12.97 13.84
C PRO A 127 -0.95 -13.54 12.42
N ALA A 128 -2.19 -13.91 12.07
CA ALA A 128 -2.49 -14.57 10.80
C ALA A 128 -2.15 -13.67 9.59
N VAL A 129 -2.45 -12.36 9.68
CA VAL A 129 -2.21 -11.39 8.60
C VAL A 129 -0.97 -10.53 8.89
N SER A 130 0.02 -10.59 8.01
CA SER A 130 1.11 -9.61 7.98
C SER A 130 0.68 -8.40 7.16
N ARG A 131 1.13 -7.18 7.51
CA ARG A 131 0.74 -5.96 6.78
C ARG A 131 1.86 -4.95 6.63
N ARG A 132 1.84 -4.17 5.56
CA ARG A 132 2.70 -3.01 5.34
C ARG A 132 1.93 -1.89 4.63
N LEU A 133 2.04 -0.68 5.18
CA LEU A 133 1.45 0.53 4.62
C LEU A 133 2.50 1.33 3.86
N HIS A 134 2.15 1.75 2.65
CA HIS A 134 2.95 2.66 1.83
C HIS A 134 2.17 3.93 1.55
N HIS A 135 2.80 5.08 1.76
CA HIS A 135 2.25 6.38 1.44
C HIS A 135 2.69 6.79 0.04
N CYS A 136 1.77 7.19 -0.81
CA CYS A 136 2.11 7.60 -2.16
C CYS A 136 1.64 9.00 -2.53
N ARG A 137 0.63 9.58 -1.85
CA ARG A 137 0.08 10.91 -2.15
C ARG A 137 1.11 11.98 -2.51
N ASP A 138 2.17 12.08 -1.71
CA ASP A 138 3.17 13.15 -1.82
C ASP A 138 4.36 12.77 -2.73
N LEU A 139 4.32 11.60 -3.36
CA LEU A 139 5.31 11.17 -4.35
C LEU A 139 4.88 11.73 -5.70
N GLY A 140 5.49 12.83 -6.15
CA GLY A 140 5.31 13.39 -7.50
C GLY A 140 5.84 12.47 -8.59
N LEU A 141 5.27 11.27 -8.71
CA LEU A 141 5.70 10.19 -9.60
C LEU A 141 4.72 9.98 -10.78
N GLY A 142 3.71 10.84 -10.93
CA GLY A 142 2.87 10.86 -12.12
C GLY A 142 3.61 11.43 -13.34
N PRO A 143 3.16 11.11 -14.57
CA PRO A 143 3.67 11.77 -15.78
C PRO A 143 3.50 13.29 -15.66
N GLY A 144 4.58 14.06 -15.87
CA GLY A 144 4.51 15.53 -15.84
C GLY A 144 4.26 16.15 -14.46
N ASP A 145 4.76 15.54 -13.39
CA ASP A 145 4.58 15.95 -11.98
C ASP A 145 3.12 15.85 -11.48
N GLU A 146 2.27 15.07 -12.16
CA GLU A 146 0.92 14.80 -11.69
C GLU A 146 0.91 14.01 -10.37
N ALA A 147 -0.10 14.28 -9.55
CA ALA A 147 -0.32 13.56 -8.31
C ALA A 147 -0.62 12.08 -8.60
N PRO A 148 -0.12 11.14 -7.78
CA PRO A 148 -0.37 9.73 -7.98
C PRO A 148 -1.87 9.40 -7.88
N PRO A 149 -2.32 8.32 -8.53
CA PRO A 149 -3.74 7.98 -8.58
C PRO A 149 -4.32 7.62 -7.20
N PHE A 150 -3.48 7.14 -6.28
CA PHE A 150 -3.85 6.73 -4.92
C PHE A 150 -3.06 7.51 -3.88
N ASP A 151 -3.56 7.51 -2.63
CA ASP A 151 -2.86 8.10 -1.50
C ASP A 151 -2.07 7.06 -0.69
N PHE A 152 -2.55 5.81 -0.68
CA PHE A 152 -1.96 4.69 0.04
C PHE A 152 -1.96 3.42 -0.81
N LEU A 153 -0.92 2.60 -0.62
CA LEU A 153 -0.88 1.21 -1.08
C LEU A 153 -0.77 0.31 0.14
N THR A 154 -1.82 -0.44 0.46
CA THR A 154 -1.80 -1.39 1.59
C THR A 154 -1.53 -2.79 1.06
N TRP A 155 -0.57 -3.46 1.70
CA TRP A 155 -0.12 -4.81 1.37
C TRP A 155 -0.22 -5.71 2.60
#